data_AF-A0A495SLB5-F1
#
_entry.id   AF-A0A495SLB5-F1
#
_cell.length_a   1.000
_cell.length_b   1.000
_cell.length_c   1.000
_cell.angle_alpha   90.00
_cell.angle_beta   90.00
_cell.angle_gamma   90.00
#
_symmetry.space_group_name_H-M   'P 1'
#
loop_
_entity.id
_entity.type
_entity.pdbx_description
1 polymer ?
#
loop_
_entity_poly.entity_id
_entity_poly.type
_entity_poly.pdbx_seq_one_letter_code
_entity_poly.pdbx_strand_id
1 'polypeptide(L)'
;MENADKPISPTFIKFTENGNPRPVSEYEVSRGGYSDFSIGLTKREYFAGLALQGLVGNTHNNSPKFIAEVAIKISDELLKQLENN
;
A
#
# COMPACT_ATOMS: atom_id res chain seq x y z
N MET A 1 -2.50 7.85 9.51
CA MET A 1 -3.82 7.53 8.92
C MET A 1 -4.02 6.04 9.06
N GLU A 2 -5.12 5.59 9.65
CA GLU A 2 -5.32 4.17 9.95
C GLU A 2 -5.39 3.29 8.69
N ASN A 3 -5.85 3.85 7.56
CA ASN A 3 -5.99 3.09 6.31
C ASN A 3 -4.70 3.02 5.48
N ALA A 4 -3.69 3.84 5.73
CA ALA A 4 -2.49 3.89 4.89
C ALA A 4 -1.65 2.61 5.00
N ASP A 5 -1.49 2.11 6.23
CA ASP A 5 -0.71 0.90 6.54
C ASP A 5 -1.54 -0.38 6.34
N LYS A 6 -2.83 -0.24 6.00
CA LYS A 6 -3.66 -1.39 5.66
C LYS A 6 -3.20 -1.98 4.33
N PRO A 7 -3.28 -3.29 4.19
CA PRO A 7 -2.84 -3.97 2.99
C PRO A 7 -3.74 -3.73 1.78
N ILE A 8 -3.18 -3.82 0.58
CA ILE A 8 -3.94 -3.95 -0.66
C ILE A 8 -3.62 -5.27 -1.36
N SER A 9 -4.62 -5.88 -2.00
CA SER A 9 -4.45 -7.19 -2.64
C SER A 9 -3.33 -7.17 -3.71
N PRO A 10 -2.46 -8.20 -3.80
CA PRO A 10 -2.45 -9.43 -3.02
C PRO A 10 -1.66 -9.22 -1.72
N THR A 11 -2.38 -8.98 -0.64
CA THR A 11 -1.83 -9.11 0.70
C THR A 11 -2.53 -10.28 1.37
N PHE A 12 -1.75 -11.07 2.11
CA PHE A 12 -2.25 -12.15 2.94
C PHE A 12 -3.06 -11.58 4.11
N ILE A 13 -4.34 -11.92 4.12
CA ILE A 13 -5.28 -11.52 5.15
C ILE A 13 -5.51 -12.71 6.07
N LYS A 14 -5.36 -12.50 7.38
CA LYS A 14 -5.81 -13.44 8.41
C LYS A 14 -7.02 -12.85 9.11
N PHE A 15 -8.00 -13.69 9.40
CA PHE A 15 -9.14 -13.33 10.22
C PHE A 15 -8.77 -13.52 11.70
N THR A 16 -9.03 -12.49 12.52
CA THR A 16 -8.94 -12.57 13.98
C THR A 16 -10.05 -13.45 14.55
N GLU A 17 -9.96 -13.84 15.81
CA GLU A 17 -11.04 -14.60 16.50
C GLU A 17 -12.39 -13.87 16.46
N ASN A 18 -12.37 -12.54 16.35
CA ASN A 18 -13.55 -11.68 16.23
C ASN A 18 -14.02 -11.50 14.77
N GLY A 19 -13.44 -12.24 13.81
CA GLY A 19 -13.80 -12.17 12.39
C GLY A 19 -13.26 -10.95 11.64
N ASN A 20 -12.48 -10.08 12.28
CA ASN A 20 -11.92 -8.91 11.61
C ASN A 20 -10.68 -9.30 10.76
N PRO A 21 -10.59 -8.86 9.49
CA PRO A 21 -9.43 -9.10 8.64
C PRO A 21 -8.25 -8.21 9.05
N ARG A 22 -7.04 -8.79 9.10
CA ARG A 22 -5.78 -8.03 9.26
C ARG A 22 -4.67 -8.57 8.36
N PRO A 23 -3.69 -7.74 7.97
CA PRO A 23 -2.46 -8.22 7.35
C PRO A 23 -1.75 -9.24 8.26
N VAL A 24 -1.17 -10.26 7.64
CA VAL A 24 -0.26 -11.21 8.32
C VAL A 24 1.05 -10.48 8.63
N SER A 25 1.56 -10.63 9.85
CA SER A 25 2.85 -10.04 10.25
C SER A 25 4.04 -10.85 9.74
N GLU A 26 5.20 -10.22 9.55
CA GLU A 26 6.45 -10.86 9.12
C GLU A 26 6.86 -12.03 10.04
N TYR A 27 6.62 -11.88 11.35
CA TYR A 27 6.84 -12.94 12.33
C TYR A 27 5.95 -14.17 12.09
N GLU A 28 4.68 -13.97 11.72
CA GLU A 28 3.75 -15.07 11.41
C GLU A 28 4.08 -15.77 10.10
N VAL A 29 4.64 -15.04 9.12
CA VAL A 29 5.17 -15.62 7.87
C VAL A 29 6.36 -16.55 8.17
N SER A 30 7.26 -16.13 9.06
CA SER A 30 8.49 -16.86 9.38
C SER A 30 8.30 -18.23 10.07
N ARG A 31 7.12 -18.49 10.65
CA ARG A 31 6.82 -19.72 11.41
C ARG A 31 6.20 -20.87 10.61
N GLY A 32 6.11 -20.75 9.28
CA GLY A 32 6.03 -21.93 8.40
C GLY A 32 4.65 -22.55 8.17
N GLY A 33 3.56 -21.79 8.21
CA GLY A 33 2.24 -22.27 7.75
C GLY A 33 1.96 -22.02 6.25
N TYR A 34 2.93 -21.45 5.55
CA TYR A 34 2.68 -20.59 4.40
C TYR A 34 3.98 -20.61 3.55
N SER A 35 4.02 -21.47 2.51
CA SER A 35 5.23 -21.77 1.71
C SER A 35 5.48 -20.94 0.43
N ASP A 36 4.60 -20.04 0.00
CA ASP A 36 4.81 -19.13 -1.14
C ASP A 36 4.17 -17.75 -0.86
N PHE A 37 4.93 -16.79 -0.28
CA PHE A 37 4.36 -15.54 0.26
C PHE A 37 5.04 -14.30 -0.29
N SER A 38 4.46 -13.69 -1.32
CA SER A 38 4.83 -12.38 -1.85
C SER A 38 4.37 -11.26 -0.91
N ILE A 39 5.29 -10.61 -0.19
CA ILE A 39 5.01 -9.41 0.63
C ILE A 39 4.29 -8.38 -0.28
N GLY A 40 2.99 -8.22 -0.09
CA GLY A 40 2.16 -7.29 -0.87
C GLY A 40 2.45 -5.83 -0.51
N LEU A 41 1.94 -4.90 -1.32
CA LEU A 41 2.05 -3.46 -1.05
C LEU A 41 1.01 -3.02 -0.01
N THR A 42 1.38 -2.04 0.81
CA THR A 42 0.40 -1.25 1.58
C THR A 42 -0.50 -0.46 0.62
N LYS A 43 -1.70 -0.08 1.07
CA LYS A 43 -2.59 0.79 0.28
C LYS A 43 -1.88 2.07 -0.15
N ARG A 44 -1.06 2.65 0.74
CA ARG A 44 -0.25 3.83 0.44
C ARG A 44 0.77 3.56 -0.67
N GLU A 45 1.54 2.48 -0.58
CA GLU A 45 2.53 2.13 -1.60
C GLU A 45 1.88 1.81 -2.95
N TYR A 46 0.75 1.12 -2.94
CA TYR A 46 0.01 0.81 -4.16
C TYR A 46 -0.54 2.06 -4.85
N PHE A 47 -1.24 2.93 -4.12
CA PHE A 47 -1.78 4.16 -4.71
C PHE A 47 -0.66 5.11 -5.11
N ALA A 48 0.43 5.19 -4.33
CA ALA A 48 1.61 5.92 -4.74
C ALA A 48 2.23 5.34 -6.02
N GLY A 49 2.29 4.01 -6.16
CA GLY A 49 2.75 3.33 -7.38
C GLY A 49 1.91 3.65 -8.62
N LEU A 50 0.58 3.67 -8.48
CA LEU A 50 -0.33 4.07 -9.57
C LEU A 50 -0.13 5.54 -9.96
N ALA A 51 -0.02 6.44 -8.98
CA ALA A 51 0.25 7.85 -9.23
C ALA A 51 1.62 8.04 -9.90
N LEU A 52 2.64 7.30 -9.44
CA LEU A 52 3.99 7.33 -9.98
C LEU A 52 3.99 6.94 -11.47
N GLN A 53 3.28 5.87 -11.85
CA GLN A 53 3.16 5.43 -13.25
C GLN A 53 2.59 6.54 -14.15
N GLY A 54 1.53 7.21 -13.71
CA GLY A 54 0.93 8.33 -14.44
C GLY A 54 1.87 9.55 -14.56
N LEU A 55 2.61 9.87 -13.50
CA LEU A 55 3.53 11.01 -13.48
C LEU A 55 4.78 10.78 -14.35
N VAL A 56 5.36 9.58 -14.31
CA VAL A 56 6.53 9.22 -15.13
C VAL A 56 6.18 9.26 -16.62
N GLY A 57 4.96 8.85 -17.00
CA GLY A 57 4.51 8.88 -18.40
C GLY A 57 4.30 10.28 -18.98
N ASN A 58 4.25 11.32 -18.14
CA ASN A 58 3.82 12.66 -18.56
C ASN A 58 4.85 13.77 -18.23
N THR A 59 6.02 13.43 -17.67
CA THR A 59 6.98 14.43 -17.22
C THR A 59 8.33 14.30 -17.92
N HIS A 60 8.54 15.16 -18.91
CA HIS A 60 9.88 15.52 -19.34
C HIS A 60 10.40 16.61 -18.38
N ASN A 61 11.58 16.41 -17.78
CA ASN A 61 12.35 17.37 -16.95
C ASN A 61 12.05 17.46 -15.44
N ASN A 62 11.16 16.64 -14.87
CA ASN A 62 11.04 16.56 -13.41
C ASN A 62 12.07 15.59 -12.81
N SER A 63 12.65 15.97 -11.66
CA SER A 63 13.57 15.07 -10.96
C SER A 63 12.83 13.84 -10.41
N PRO A 64 13.47 12.65 -10.37
CA PRO A 64 12.87 11.46 -9.77
C PRO A 64 12.38 11.69 -8.33
N LYS A 65 13.12 12.49 -7.56
CA LYS A 65 12.75 12.89 -6.19
C LYS A 65 11.42 13.63 -6.17
N PHE A 66 11.25 14.64 -7.01
CA PHE A 66 10.01 15.40 -7.10
C PHE A 66 8.83 14.51 -7.47
N ILE A 67 9.00 13.64 -8.47
CA ILE A 67 7.95 12.73 -8.95
C ILE A 67 7.51 11.77 -7.82
N ALA A 68 8.46 11.19 -7.07
CA ALA A 68 8.17 10.32 -5.93
C ALA A 68 7.42 11.05 -4.80
N GLU A 69 7.86 12.27 -4.44
CA GLU A 69 7.20 13.07 -3.41
C GLU A 69 5.75 13.43 -3.79
N VAL A 70 5.52 13.77 -5.05
CA VAL A 70 4.17 14.08 -5.56
C VAL A 70 3.28 12.84 -5.56
N ALA A 71 3.80 11.69 -5.99
CA ALA A 71 3.05 10.43 -5.98
C ALA A 71 2.59 10.04 -4.56
N ILE A 72 3.48 10.18 -3.58
CA ILE A 72 3.16 9.95 -2.17
C ILE A 72 2.06 10.90 -1.68
N LYS A 73 2.17 12.20 -1.99
CA LYS A 73 1.16 13.20 -1.58
C LYS A 73 -0.22 12.91 -2.17
N ILE A 74 -0.29 12.48 -3.42
CA ILE A 74 -1.54 12.07 -4.08
C ILE A 74 -2.15 10.87 -3.33
N SER A 75 -1.35 9.86 -3.02
CA SER A 75 -1.80 8.70 -2.25
C SER A 75 -2.33 9.08 -0.87
N ASP A 76 -1.59 9.92 -0.13
CA ASP A 76 -1.97 10.37 1.20
C ASP A 76 -3.30 11.16 1.16
N GLU A 77 -3.48 12.03 0.17
CA GLU A 77 -4.71 12.80 0.00
C GLU A 77 -5.92 11.92 -0.36
N LEU A 78 -5.77 10.97 -1.28
CA LEU A 78 -6.81 10.01 -1.63
C LEU A 78 -7.29 9.23 -0.41
N LEU A 79 -6.36 8.69 0.36
CA LEU A 79 -6.70 7.90 1.55
C LEU A 79 -7.43 8.74 2.60
N LYS A 80 -7.11 10.03 2.76
CA LYS A 80 -7.83 10.93 3.68
C LYS A 80 -9.28 11.13 3.24
N GLN A 81 -9.50 11.35 1.94
CA GLN A 81 -10.85 11.54 1.41
C GLN A 81 -11.71 10.28 1.55
N LEU A 82 -11.09 9.10 1.46
CA LEU A 82 -11.78 7.81 1.67
C LEU A 82 -12.04 7.50 3.14
N GLU A 83 -11.24 8.03 4.08
CA GLU A 83 -11.50 7.92 5.52
C GLU A 83 -12.64 8.82 6.01
N ASN A 84 -12.87 9.93 5.30
CA ASN A 84 -13.89 10.93 5.65
C ASN A 84 -15.23 10.75 4.90
N ASN A 85 -15.38 9.67 4.13
CA ASN A 85 -16.64 9.27 3.47
C ASN A 85 -17.29 8.11 4.23
#